data_AF-A0A109FAT0-F1
#
_entry.id   AF-A0A109FAT0-F1
#
_cell.length_a   1.000
_cell.length_b   1.000
_cell.length_c   1.000
_cell.angle_alpha   90.00
_cell.angle_beta   90.00
_cell.angle_gamma   90.00
#
_symmetry.space_group_name_H-M   'P 1'
#
loop_
_entity.id
_entity.type
_entity.pdbx_description
1 polymer ?
#
loop_
_entity_poly.entity_id
_entity_poly.type
_entity_poly.pdbx_seq_one_letter_code
_entity_poly.pdbx_strand_id
1 'polypeptide(L)'
;MAERLVVFADQAAASNDASTSSYQLLALPPALLTHLVASTSTSTAPFEVRGDGTDSAVLVTESQTYSLRGVQNSNSLCVCTGSSSRAAASSNGSSSSRKRWFGARDSAVSDGEGDLDDDGSEDKLAPAKRKRDEPRIEIETVLHETLELVPAVARLEKLEGLLRGTEYTGDETPESGEGRLKQPFTFASLRSRLPASDAEIRQALSRHRVVTHHGFLRPLPPAYLLQLLPAVLSALPLPARLAHPDRAAGKKSLQQKGKSHKASSDVAADPLRVDADEQDLLGALDAVECSDEEIARQFLEFFGTRDGSGKRSKWDLDALALVKELGIVLLAQGGFGQQPAGPFLGQWKSLAGGFAPVCELSLLVGLHLFRPAPISSVQYLPPSRLAPDPATRFSELFALQPRWLEAEMSLFVDDLTGGDKKKRDALVLKFVRKVKEKEVTYWTARNLWG
;
A
#
# COMPACT_ATOMS: atom_id res chain seq x y z
N MET A 1 3.43 -19.37 -56.37
CA MET A 1 2.43 -19.37 -55.28
C MET A 1 3.12 -18.92 -54.01
N ALA A 2 2.62 -17.87 -53.35
CA ALA A 2 3.16 -17.42 -52.07
C ALA A 2 2.76 -18.42 -50.97
N GLU A 3 3.68 -19.27 -50.53
CA GLU A 3 3.46 -20.14 -49.37
C GLU A 3 3.23 -19.26 -48.14
N ARG A 4 2.11 -19.47 -47.44
CA ARG A 4 1.75 -18.69 -46.24
C ARG A 4 2.77 -18.99 -45.13
N LEU A 5 3.61 -18.02 -44.81
CA LEU A 5 4.58 -18.08 -43.70
C LEU A 5 3.92 -18.07 -42.30
N VAL A 6 2.61 -17.87 -42.24
CA VAL A 6 1.83 -17.76 -41.00
C VAL A 6 0.73 -18.82 -40.99
N VAL A 7 0.77 -19.69 -39.98
CA VAL A 7 -0.18 -20.80 -39.79
C VAL A 7 -0.79 -20.69 -38.39
N PHE A 8 -2.09 -20.93 -38.26
CA PHE A 8 -2.73 -21.06 -36.94
C PHE A 8 -2.42 -22.44 -36.39
N ALA A 9 -2.06 -22.54 -35.11
CA ALA A 9 -1.92 -23.84 -34.46
C ALA A 9 -3.27 -24.58 -34.52
N ASP A 10 -3.36 -25.66 -35.28
CA ASP A 10 -4.58 -26.46 -35.39
C ASP A 10 -4.91 -27.06 -34.02
N GLN A 11 -6.07 -26.67 -33.45
CA GLN A 11 -6.61 -27.22 -32.19
C GLN A 11 -6.95 -28.72 -32.28
N ALA A 12 -6.85 -29.36 -33.45
CA ALA A 12 -7.37 -30.70 -33.71
C ALA A 12 -6.37 -31.86 -33.47
N ALA A 13 -5.12 -31.57 -33.09
CA ALA A 13 -4.10 -32.61 -32.87
C ALA A 13 -3.39 -32.50 -31.50
N ALA A 14 -4.10 -32.05 -30.47
CA ALA A 14 -3.58 -32.09 -29.10
C ALA A 14 -3.62 -33.53 -28.57
N SER A 15 -2.49 -34.24 -28.66
CA SER A 15 -2.17 -35.28 -27.70
C SER A 15 -2.29 -34.70 -26.29
N ASN A 16 -2.99 -35.40 -25.41
CA ASN A 16 -3.54 -34.96 -24.12
C ASN A 16 -2.50 -34.63 -23.01
N ASP A 17 -1.28 -34.18 -23.39
CA ASP A 17 -0.11 -34.09 -22.50
C ASP A 17 0.69 -32.77 -22.63
N ALA A 18 0.14 -31.76 -23.33
CA ALA A 18 0.71 -30.41 -23.35
C ALA A 18 -0.21 -29.45 -22.58
N SER A 19 0.26 -28.93 -21.45
CA SER A 19 -0.37 -27.83 -20.72
C SER A 19 -0.73 -26.71 -21.71
N THR A 20 -2.02 -26.46 -21.93
CA THR A 20 -2.48 -25.37 -22.78
C THR A 20 -1.99 -24.06 -22.17
N SER A 21 -0.96 -23.45 -22.76
CA SER A 21 -0.38 -22.20 -22.31
C SER A 21 -1.39 -21.06 -22.47
N SER A 22 -1.86 -20.51 -21.35
CA SER A 22 -2.71 -19.32 -21.34
C SER A 22 -1.84 -18.06 -21.34
N TYR A 23 -1.98 -17.22 -22.35
CA TYR A 23 -1.26 -15.95 -22.46
C TYR A 23 -2.17 -14.76 -22.14
N GLN A 24 -1.62 -13.76 -21.45
CA GLN A 24 -2.23 -12.46 -21.25
C GLN A 24 -1.17 -11.37 -21.39
N LEU A 25 -1.57 -10.18 -21.88
CA LEU A 25 -0.70 -9.02 -21.95
C LEU A 25 -0.85 -8.17 -20.68
N LEU A 26 0.27 -7.83 -20.06
CA LEU A 26 0.34 -6.90 -18.93
C LEU A 26 1.20 -5.70 -19.32
N ALA A 27 0.60 -4.51 -19.32
CA ALA A 27 1.29 -3.25 -19.53
C ALA A 27 1.97 -2.80 -18.22
N LEU A 28 3.31 -2.83 -18.22
CA LEU A 28 4.13 -2.42 -17.09
C LEU A 28 4.57 -0.95 -17.23
N PRO A 29 4.31 -0.08 -16.25
CA PRO A 29 4.92 1.24 -16.17
C PRO A 29 6.45 1.18 -16.20
N PRO A 30 7.16 2.19 -16.76
CA PRO A 30 8.62 2.18 -16.87
C PRO A 30 9.36 1.97 -15.54
N ALA A 31 8.81 2.48 -14.44
CA ALA A 31 9.35 2.29 -13.10
C ALA A 31 9.37 0.79 -12.72
N LEU A 32 8.26 0.07 -12.92
CA LEU A 32 8.16 -1.36 -12.64
C LEU A 32 9.03 -2.19 -13.58
N LEU A 33 9.12 -1.81 -14.85
CA LEU A 33 10.00 -2.50 -15.80
C LEU A 33 11.47 -2.44 -15.35
N THR A 34 11.91 -1.30 -14.81
CA THR A 34 13.27 -1.16 -14.25
C THR A 34 13.49 -2.09 -13.07
N HIS A 35 12.52 -2.20 -12.16
CA HIS A 35 12.57 -3.14 -11.04
C HIS A 35 12.64 -4.60 -11.52
N LEU A 36 11.82 -4.98 -12.50
CA LEU A 36 11.81 -6.34 -13.04
C LEU A 36 13.16 -6.71 -13.65
N VAL A 37 13.76 -5.80 -14.43
CA VAL A 37 15.07 -6.04 -15.06
C VAL A 37 16.17 -6.13 -14.00
N ALA A 38 16.15 -5.25 -12.99
CA ALA A 38 17.12 -5.26 -11.89
C ALA A 38 17.03 -6.52 -11.01
N SER A 39 15.82 -7.07 -10.81
CA SER A 39 15.61 -8.26 -9.98
C SER A 39 15.98 -9.57 -10.65
N THR A 40 16.33 -9.58 -11.94
CA THR A 40 16.79 -10.81 -12.63
C THR A 40 18.06 -11.43 -12.05
N SER A 41 18.82 -10.68 -11.22
CA SER A 41 20.00 -11.18 -10.48
C SER A 41 19.70 -11.73 -9.09
N THR A 42 18.50 -11.53 -8.54
CA THR A 42 18.09 -11.94 -7.19
C THR A 42 17.04 -13.05 -7.27
N SER A 43 17.15 -14.10 -6.44
CA SER A 43 16.27 -15.27 -6.47
C SER A 43 14.80 -15.01 -6.05
N THR A 44 14.44 -13.77 -5.68
CA THR A 44 13.11 -13.39 -5.21
C THR A 44 12.27 -12.80 -6.34
N ALA A 45 11.02 -13.25 -6.46
CA ALA A 45 10.09 -12.70 -7.45
C ALA A 45 9.77 -11.23 -7.11
N PRO A 46 10.00 -10.28 -8.03
CA PRO A 46 9.82 -8.85 -7.75
C PRO A 46 8.37 -8.42 -7.61
N PHE A 47 7.45 -9.19 -8.22
CA PHE A 47 6.02 -8.93 -8.23
C PHE A 47 5.24 -10.18 -7.84
N GLU A 48 4.14 -9.97 -7.13
CA GLU A 48 3.22 -11.02 -6.75
C GLU A 48 1.79 -10.55 -7.05
N VAL A 49 0.95 -11.45 -7.55
CA VAL A 49 -0.49 -11.19 -7.67
C VAL A 49 -1.16 -11.69 -6.41
N ARG A 50 -1.88 -10.80 -5.72
CA ARG A 50 -2.58 -11.10 -4.46
C ARG A 50 -4.06 -10.79 -4.59
N GLY A 51 -4.87 -11.49 -3.80
CA GLY A 51 -6.31 -11.33 -3.74
C GLY A 51 -6.96 -12.62 -3.28
N ASP A 52 -7.97 -12.50 -2.42
CA ASP A 52 -8.85 -13.62 -2.10
C ASP A 52 -9.82 -13.87 -3.27
N GLY A 53 -10.45 -15.04 -3.34
CA GLY A 53 -11.40 -15.39 -4.42
C GLY A 53 -12.64 -14.48 -4.49
N THR A 54 -12.87 -13.69 -3.43
CA THR A 54 -13.94 -12.70 -3.34
C THR A 54 -13.53 -11.29 -3.77
N ASP A 55 -12.23 -11.00 -3.85
CA ASP A 55 -11.70 -9.67 -4.12
C ASP A 55 -11.14 -9.55 -5.53
N SER A 56 -11.02 -8.32 -6.03
CA SER A 56 -10.28 -8.08 -7.28
C SER A 56 -8.79 -8.30 -7.05
N ALA A 57 -8.16 -9.09 -7.92
CA ALA A 57 -6.72 -9.30 -7.88
C ALA A 57 -5.95 -7.98 -8.02
N VAL A 58 -4.87 -7.86 -7.26
CA VAL A 58 -3.92 -6.74 -7.31
C VAL A 58 -2.52 -7.27 -7.57
N LEU A 59 -1.71 -6.48 -8.28
CA LEU A 59 -0.29 -6.71 -8.38
C LEU A 59 0.41 -5.92 -7.27
N VAL A 60 1.27 -6.57 -6.51
CA VAL A 60 2.02 -5.91 -5.45
C VAL A 60 3.51 -5.94 -5.74
N THR A 61 4.17 -4.85 -5.36
CA THR A 61 5.62 -4.78 -5.19
C THR A 61 5.94 -4.97 -3.70
N GLU A 62 7.21 -4.78 -3.33
CA GLU A 62 7.60 -4.78 -1.91
C GLU A 62 6.88 -3.67 -1.10
N SER A 63 6.59 -2.53 -1.74
CA SER A 63 6.13 -1.32 -1.06
C SER A 63 4.81 -0.74 -1.53
N GLN A 64 4.27 -1.20 -2.67
CA GLN A 64 3.11 -0.56 -3.30
C GLN A 64 2.16 -1.58 -3.94
N THR A 65 0.86 -1.26 -3.89
CA THR A 65 -0.21 -2.03 -4.54
C THR A 65 -0.70 -1.37 -5.83
N TYR A 66 -0.93 -2.19 -6.86
CA TYR A 66 -1.49 -1.79 -8.16
C TYR A 66 -2.74 -2.61 -8.47
N SER A 67 -3.82 -1.93 -8.88
CA SER A 67 -4.99 -2.63 -9.42
C SER A 67 -4.78 -3.01 -10.88
N LEU A 68 -5.29 -4.18 -11.25
CA LEU A 68 -5.32 -4.67 -12.62
C LEU A 68 -6.60 -4.18 -13.31
N ARG A 69 -6.45 -3.47 -14.43
CA ARG A 69 -7.58 -2.99 -15.24
C ARG A 69 -7.51 -3.59 -16.64
N GLY A 70 -8.55 -4.31 -17.03
CA GLY A 70 -8.71 -4.81 -18.39
C GLY A 70 -9.08 -3.71 -19.38
N VAL A 71 -8.32 -3.62 -20.48
CA VAL A 71 -8.62 -2.75 -21.61
C VAL A 71 -8.79 -3.61 -22.86
N GLN A 72 -9.97 -3.53 -23.47
CA GLN A 72 -10.29 -4.26 -24.69
C GLN A 72 -9.53 -3.66 -25.88
N ASN A 73 -8.90 -4.52 -26.66
CA ASN A 73 -8.17 -4.14 -27.86
C ASN A 73 -9.12 -4.21 -29.07
N SER A 74 -9.19 -3.14 -29.86
CA SER A 74 -9.95 -3.14 -31.12
C SER A 74 -9.21 -3.87 -32.26
N ASN A 75 -7.91 -4.15 -32.06
CA ASN A 75 -7.05 -4.84 -33.02
C ASN A 75 -6.81 -6.28 -32.57
N SER A 76 -6.59 -7.19 -33.53
CA SER A 76 -6.18 -8.57 -33.24
C SER A 76 -4.68 -8.61 -32.95
N LEU A 77 -4.29 -8.93 -31.71
CA LEU A 77 -2.90 -9.13 -31.31
C LEU A 77 -2.60 -10.64 -31.27
N CYS A 78 -1.77 -11.11 -32.20
CA CYS A 78 -1.42 -12.53 -32.28
C CYS A 78 -0.12 -12.81 -31.52
N VAL A 79 -0.16 -13.71 -30.54
CA VAL A 79 1.04 -14.31 -29.94
C VAL A 79 1.52 -15.38 -30.91
N CYS A 80 2.75 -15.23 -31.38
CA CYS A 80 3.32 -16.12 -32.37
C CYS A 80 4.61 -16.75 -31.85
N THR A 81 4.81 -18.03 -32.12
CA THR A 81 6.09 -18.71 -31.92
C THR A 81 6.73 -19.06 -33.25
N GLY A 82 8.05 -19.01 -33.30
CA GLY A 82 8.80 -19.39 -34.49
C GLY A 82 9.17 -20.87 -34.41
N SER A 83 8.65 -21.72 -35.29
CA SER A 83 9.12 -23.09 -35.41
C SER A 83 10.44 -23.09 -36.19
N SER A 84 11.56 -23.09 -35.47
CA SER A 84 12.81 -23.59 -36.03
C SER A 84 12.77 -25.10 -35.85
N SER A 85 12.78 -25.87 -36.95
CA SER A 85 12.71 -27.33 -36.87
C SER A 85 13.76 -27.84 -35.88
N ARG A 86 13.26 -28.50 -34.83
CA ARG A 86 14.01 -28.99 -33.67
C ARG A 86 14.87 -30.22 -34.01
N ALA A 87 15.38 -30.27 -35.24
CA ALA A 87 16.07 -31.41 -35.84
C ALA A 87 17.40 -31.04 -36.54
N ALA A 88 17.97 -29.85 -36.30
CA ALA A 88 19.30 -29.50 -36.80
C ALA A 88 20.25 -29.03 -35.70
N ALA A 89 21.15 -29.95 -35.35
CA ALA A 89 22.50 -29.72 -34.81
C ALA A 89 22.65 -29.22 -33.37
N SER A 90 22.87 -30.19 -32.49
CA SER A 90 24.09 -30.23 -31.66
C SER A 90 25.30 -29.75 -32.49
N SER A 91 25.70 -28.50 -32.31
CA SER A 91 27.07 -28.06 -32.56
C SER A 91 27.32 -26.76 -31.82
N ASN A 92 28.27 -26.81 -30.88
CA ASN A 92 28.86 -25.69 -30.15
C ASN A 92 29.12 -24.47 -31.05
N GLY A 93 28.76 -23.28 -30.55
CA GLY A 93 29.18 -22.02 -31.16
C GLY A 93 28.43 -20.82 -30.60
N SER A 94 29.02 -20.16 -29.62
CA SER A 94 28.64 -18.84 -29.13
C SER A 94 28.57 -17.82 -30.29
N SER A 95 27.42 -17.17 -30.49
CA SER A 95 27.33 -15.71 -30.64
C SER A 95 25.87 -15.27 -30.85
N SER A 96 25.49 -14.25 -30.09
CA SER A 96 24.22 -13.55 -30.17
C SER A 96 24.13 -12.79 -31.49
N SER A 97 23.35 -13.30 -32.44
CA SER A 97 22.90 -12.52 -33.59
C SER A 97 21.37 -12.44 -33.60
N ARG A 98 20.85 -11.21 -33.52
CA ARG A 98 19.42 -10.86 -33.63
C ARG A 98 18.88 -11.43 -34.94
N LYS A 99 18.07 -12.48 -34.86
CA LYS A 99 17.42 -13.13 -36.01
C LYS A 99 16.46 -12.14 -36.69
N ARG A 100 16.73 -11.76 -37.94
CA ARG A 100 15.83 -10.94 -38.78
C ARG A 100 14.69 -11.82 -39.31
N TRP A 101 13.48 -11.61 -38.83
CA TRP A 101 12.28 -12.36 -39.22
C TRP A 101 11.65 -11.87 -40.53
N PHE A 102 11.97 -10.65 -40.95
CA PHE A 102 11.47 -10.03 -42.18
C PHE A 102 12.65 -9.78 -43.14
N GLY A 103 12.92 -10.74 -44.02
CA GLY A 103 13.86 -10.59 -45.13
C GLY A 103 13.08 -10.29 -46.41
N ALA A 104 13.24 -9.07 -46.95
CA ALA A 104 12.77 -8.72 -48.28
C ALA A 104 13.53 -9.56 -49.32
N ARG A 105 12.78 -10.20 -50.22
CA ARG A 105 13.33 -11.05 -51.28
C ARG A 105 13.73 -10.15 -52.46
N ASP A 106 15.02 -9.84 -52.56
CA ASP A 106 15.57 -9.16 -53.74
C ASP A 106 15.29 -10.02 -54.97
N SER A 107 14.52 -9.44 -55.89
CA SER A 107 14.21 -10.02 -57.19
C SER A 107 15.19 -9.41 -58.19
N ALA A 108 16.31 -10.07 -58.42
CA ALA A 108 17.24 -9.73 -59.50
C ALA A 108 17.11 -10.79 -60.61
N VAL A 109 16.38 -10.41 -61.64
CA VAL A 109 16.40 -11.03 -62.97
C VAL A 109 17.74 -10.68 -63.62
N SER A 110 18.40 -11.65 -64.25
CA SER A 110 19.36 -11.40 -65.32
C SER A 110 19.29 -12.55 -66.31
N ASP A 111 18.81 -12.21 -67.50
CA ASP A 111 18.71 -13.04 -68.70
C ASP A 111 20.08 -13.52 -69.21
N GLY A 112 20.08 -14.61 -69.96
CA GLY A 112 21.24 -15.14 -70.68
C GLY A 112 20.91 -16.40 -71.49
N GLU A 113 20.50 -16.15 -72.73
CA GLU A 113 20.26 -17.01 -73.92
C GLU A 113 20.76 -18.47 -73.97
N GLY A 114 19.97 -19.32 -74.64
CA GLY A 114 20.38 -20.64 -75.12
C GLY A 114 19.23 -21.38 -75.82
N ASP A 115 19.26 -21.33 -77.15
CA ASP A 115 18.28 -21.84 -78.13
C ASP A 115 18.24 -23.39 -78.22
N LEU A 116 17.03 -23.89 -78.51
CA LEU A 116 16.58 -25.12 -79.21
C LEU A 116 17.41 -26.43 -79.19
N ASP A 117 16.74 -27.51 -78.74
CA ASP A 117 16.54 -28.85 -79.36
C ASP A 117 17.77 -29.68 -79.83
N ASP A 118 17.92 -31.00 -79.70
CA ASP A 118 17.06 -32.15 -79.39
C ASP A 118 17.99 -33.40 -79.36
N ASP A 119 17.45 -34.48 -78.80
CA ASP A 119 17.79 -35.90 -78.96
C ASP A 119 18.79 -36.61 -78.01
N GLY A 120 18.28 -37.73 -77.46
CA GLY A 120 19.07 -38.96 -77.35
C GLY A 120 19.64 -39.36 -75.98
N SER A 121 18.91 -40.27 -75.32
CA SER A 121 19.42 -41.40 -74.50
C SER A 121 19.72 -41.24 -72.99
N GLU A 122 19.49 -42.37 -72.33
CA GLU A 122 19.28 -42.61 -70.90
C GLU A 122 20.48 -42.27 -70.01
N ASP A 123 20.24 -41.58 -68.88
CA ASP A 123 20.90 -41.95 -67.63
C ASP A 123 20.22 -41.41 -66.36
N LYS A 124 20.37 -42.19 -65.30
CA LYS A 124 19.79 -42.06 -63.96
C LYS A 124 20.03 -40.69 -63.31
N LEU A 125 19.00 -39.96 -62.89
CA LEU A 125 19.14 -38.97 -61.82
C LEU A 125 17.89 -38.85 -60.91
N ALA A 126 18.18 -38.91 -59.61
CA ALA A 126 17.26 -38.91 -58.48
C ALA A 126 16.34 -37.68 -58.42
N PRO A 127 15.10 -37.80 -57.86
CA PRO A 127 14.28 -36.63 -57.63
C PRO A 127 14.79 -35.84 -56.42
N ALA A 128 15.25 -34.63 -56.74
CA ALA A 128 15.14 -33.38 -56.00
C ALA A 128 15.45 -33.37 -54.48
N LYS A 129 16.58 -32.73 -54.17
CA LYS A 129 16.98 -32.24 -52.84
C LYS A 129 15.79 -31.70 -52.04
N ARG A 130 15.60 -32.25 -50.84
CA ARG A 130 14.66 -31.79 -49.80
C ARG A 130 14.70 -30.26 -49.68
N LYS A 131 13.57 -29.61 -49.99
CA LYS A 131 13.32 -28.18 -49.78
C LYS A 131 13.69 -27.87 -48.32
N ARG A 132 14.62 -26.93 -48.08
CA ARG A 132 14.98 -26.50 -46.72
C ARG A 132 13.70 -26.03 -46.04
N ASP A 133 13.45 -26.51 -44.82
CA ASP A 133 12.37 -26.04 -43.97
C ASP A 133 12.49 -24.51 -43.84
N GLU A 134 11.57 -23.78 -44.48
CA GLU A 134 11.46 -22.33 -44.29
C GLU A 134 11.00 -22.06 -42.85
N PRO A 135 11.54 -21.03 -42.18
CA PRO A 135 11.11 -20.67 -40.84
C PRO A 135 9.63 -20.28 -40.87
N ARG A 136 8.80 -21.05 -40.16
CA ARG A 136 7.35 -20.81 -40.06
C ARG A 136 7.03 -20.07 -38.76
N ILE A 137 6.07 -19.15 -38.86
CA ILE A 137 5.51 -18.44 -37.72
C ILE A 137 4.16 -19.09 -37.43
N GLU A 138 4.01 -19.66 -36.25
CA GLU A 138 2.78 -20.28 -35.79
C GLU A 138 2.07 -19.31 -34.83
N ILE A 139 0.80 -19.00 -35.11
CA ILE A 139 -0.04 -18.21 -34.20
C ILE A 139 -0.57 -19.17 -33.14
N GLU A 140 -0.15 -18.95 -31.89
CA GLU A 140 -0.60 -19.74 -30.74
C GLU A 140 -1.94 -19.24 -30.21
N THR A 141 -2.12 -17.92 -30.14
CA THR A 141 -3.37 -17.34 -29.65
C THR A 141 -3.55 -15.90 -30.14
N VAL A 142 -4.80 -15.44 -30.13
CA VAL A 142 -5.18 -14.04 -30.39
C VAL A 142 -5.66 -13.43 -29.07
N LEU A 143 -5.04 -12.33 -28.68
CA LEU A 143 -5.35 -11.61 -27.45
C LEU A 143 -6.23 -10.40 -27.76
N HIS A 144 -7.36 -10.33 -27.07
CA HIS A 144 -8.36 -9.26 -27.21
C HIS A 144 -8.33 -8.26 -26.06
N GLU A 145 -7.51 -8.50 -25.05
CA GLU A 145 -7.44 -7.69 -23.84
C GLU A 145 -5.99 -7.45 -23.42
N THR A 146 -5.73 -6.23 -22.95
CA THR A 146 -4.48 -5.84 -22.31
C THR A 146 -4.79 -5.44 -20.87
N LEU A 147 -4.09 -6.01 -19.90
CA LEU A 147 -4.17 -5.60 -18.50
C LEU A 147 -3.25 -4.39 -18.28
N GLU A 148 -3.79 -3.32 -17.71
CA GLU A 148 -3.04 -2.14 -17.29
C GLU A 148 -2.93 -2.08 -15.76
N LEU A 149 -1.80 -1.56 -15.28
CA LEU A 149 -1.55 -1.35 -13.86
C LEU A 149 -1.82 0.10 -13.46
N VAL A 150 -2.69 0.27 -12.47
CA VAL A 150 -3.01 1.58 -11.88
C VAL A 150 -2.61 1.56 -10.40
N PRO A 151 -1.80 2.53 -9.91
CA PRO A 151 -1.55 2.65 -8.48
C PRO A 151 -2.85 2.71 -7.69
N ALA A 152 -2.99 1.84 -6.70
CA ALA A 152 -4.22 1.70 -5.93
C ALA A 152 -3.94 1.81 -4.42
N VAL A 153 -4.95 2.24 -3.68
CA VAL A 153 -4.92 2.23 -2.21
C VAL A 153 -5.10 0.78 -1.73
N ALA A 154 -4.25 0.34 -0.81
CA ALA A 154 -4.35 -0.97 -0.18
C ALA A 154 -5.72 -1.14 0.51
N ARG A 155 -6.44 -2.22 0.17
CA ARG A 155 -7.75 -2.51 0.76
C ARG A 155 -7.57 -3.41 1.98
N LEU A 156 -7.53 -2.78 3.15
CA LEU A 156 -7.20 -3.43 4.43
C LEU A 156 -8.41 -3.53 5.38
N GLU A 157 -9.62 -3.28 4.90
CA GLU A 157 -10.87 -3.28 5.68
C GLU A 157 -11.11 -4.62 6.40
N LYS A 158 -10.69 -5.73 5.77
CA LYS A 158 -10.80 -7.08 6.34
C LYS A 158 -9.82 -7.32 7.50
N LEU A 159 -8.75 -6.51 7.66
CA LEU A 159 -7.71 -6.73 8.66
C LEU A 159 -8.26 -6.78 10.09
N GLU A 160 -9.05 -5.77 10.47
CA GLU A 160 -9.68 -5.73 11.79
C GLU A 160 -10.62 -6.93 12.01
N GLY A 161 -11.38 -7.30 10.98
CA GLY A 161 -12.29 -8.45 11.04
C GLY A 161 -11.57 -9.78 11.19
N LEU A 162 -10.41 -9.95 10.55
CA LEU A 162 -9.56 -11.13 10.65
C LEU A 162 -8.95 -11.23 12.05
N LEU A 163 -8.38 -10.14 12.57
CA LEU A 163 -7.69 -10.12 13.86
C LEU A 163 -8.64 -10.04 15.08
N ARG A 164 -9.91 -9.68 14.87
CA ARG A 164 -10.92 -9.63 15.95
C ARG A 164 -11.04 -10.98 16.66
N GLY A 165 -10.84 -10.97 17.97
CA GLY A 165 -10.89 -12.16 18.83
C GLY A 165 -9.54 -12.88 18.97
N THR A 166 -8.45 -12.32 18.42
CA THR A 166 -7.08 -12.81 18.61
C THR A 166 -6.25 -11.87 19.49
N GLU A 167 -6.91 -11.04 20.29
CA GLU A 167 -6.29 -10.00 21.11
C GLU A 167 -5.28 -10.54 22.13
N TYR A 168 -4.28 -9.73 22.48
CA TYR A 168 -3.32 -10.04 23.54
C TYR A 168 -3.97 -9.83 24.91
N THR A 169 -3.98 -10.87 25.76
CA THR A 169 -4.61 -10.86 27.08
C THR A 169 -3.63 -11.00 28.25
N GLY A 170 -2.32 -10.95 27.99
CA GLY A 170 -1.29 -11.04 29.04
C GLY A 170 -1.04 -12.43 29.62
N ASP A 171 -2.01 -13.34 29.55
CA ASP A 171 -1.91 -14.69 30.13
C ASP A 171 -1.42 -15.74 29.12
N GLU A 172 -0.46 -16.57 29.54
CA GLU A 172 0.16 -17.65 28.75
C GLU A 172 -0.72 -18.90 28.62
N THR A 173 -1.90 -18.94 29.22
CA THR A 173 -2.77 -20.11 29.11
C THR A 173 -3.47 -20.10 27.75
N PRO A 174 -3.20 -21.09 26.86
CA PRO A 174 -4.19 -21.46 25.85
C PRO A 174 -5.37 -22.02 26.63
N GLU A 175 -6.25 -21.14 27.11
CA GLU A 175 -7.51 -21.55 27.68
C GLU A 175 -8.21 -22.34 26.58
N SER A 176 -8.20 -23.65 26.80
CA SER A 176 -9.07 -24.63 26.17
C SER A 176 -10.49 -24.33 26.67
N GLY A 177 -10.98 -23.14 26.33
CA GLY A 177 -12.30 -22.64 26.65
C GLY A 177 -13.18 -22.82 25.43
N GLU A 178 -14.27 -23.55 25.62
CA GLU A 178 -15.29 -23.87 24.62
C GLU A 178 -15.90 -22.57 24.04
N GLY A 179 -15.28 -22.04 22.99
CA GLY A 179 -15.66 -20.76 22.43
C GLY A 179 -14.91 -20.38 21.16
N ARG A 180 -14.71 -21.32 20.24
CA ARG A 180 -14.30 -21.12 18.83
C ARG A 180 -13.39 -19.88 18.61
N LEU A 181 -12.27 -19.80 19.34
CA LEU A 181 -11.26 -18.77 19.09
C LEU A 181 -10.82 -18.91 17.63
N LYS A 182 -10.88 -17.81 16.86
CA LYS A 182 -10.39 -17.80 15.48
C LYS A 182 -8.93 -18.22 15.51
N GLN A 183 -8.53 -19.08 14.57
CA GLN A 183 -7.14 -19.51 14.47
C GLN A 183 -6.22 -18.27 14.41
N PRO A 184 -5.14 -18.25 15.19
CA PRO A 184 -4.26 -17.11 15.23
C PRO A 184 -3.59 -16.91 13.85
N PHE A 185 -3.48 -15.66 13.42
CA PHE A 185 -2.96 -15.33 12.10
C PHE A 185 -1.46 -15.08 12.14
N THR A 186 -0.73 -15.64 11.18
CA THR A 186 0.66 -15.24 10.92
C THR A 186 0.71 -14.15 9.87
N PHE A 187 1.85 -13.46 9.75
CA PHE A 187 2.05 -12.49 8.67
C PHE A 187 1.89 -13.13 7.27
N ALA A 188 2.39 -14.37 7.10
CA ALA A 188 2.23 -15.12 5.85
C ALA A 188 0.76 -15.44 5.55
N SER A 189 -0.02 -15.78 6.58
CA SER A 189 -1.46 -16.03 6.43
C SER A 189 -2.22 -14.76 6.03
N LEU A 190 -1.89 -13.59 6.59
CA LEU A 190 -2.49 -12.31 6.19
C LEU A 190 -2.09 -11.91 4.77
N ARG A 191 -0.82 -12.09 4.41
CA ARG A 191 -0.29 -11.83 3.06
C ARG A 191 -1.09 -12.53 1.97
N SER A 192 -1.53 -13.76 2.21
CA SER A 192 -2.34 -14.52 1.24
C SER A 192 -3.80 -14.04 1.09
N ARG A 193 -4.32 -13.30 2.08
CA ARG A 193 -5.75 -12.93 2.15
C ARG A 193 -6.03 -11.47 1.86
N LEU A 194 -5.03 -10.60 2.02
CA LEU A 194 -5.18 -9.16 1.85
C LEU A 194 -4.62 -8.70 0.49
N PRO A 195 -5.38 -7.92 -0.30
CA PRO A 195 -4.90 -7.31 -1.54
C PRO A 195 -4.04 -6.07 -1.23
N ALA A 196 -2.87 -6.28 -0.63
CA ALA A 196 -1.95 -5.22 -0.22
C ALA A 196 -0.48 -5.68 -0.25
N SER A 197 0.46 -4.75 -0.40
CA SER A 197 1.90 -5.01 -0.32
C SER A 197 2.36 -5.31 1.11
N ASP A 198 3.55 -5.91 1.26
CA ASP A 198 4.10 -6.24 2.58
C ASP A 198 4.32 -4.99 3.43
N ALA A 199 4.81 -3.89 2.84
CA ALA A 199 4.98 -2.62 3.56
C ALA A 199 3.65 -2.03 4.02
N GLU A 200 2.61 -2.06 3.18
CA GLU A 200 1.28 -1.54 3.53
C GLU A 200 0.62 -2.38 4.63
N ILE A 201 0.76 -3.70 4.59
CA ILE A 201 0.27 -4.59 5.65
C ILE A 201 1.01 -4.29 6.97
N ARG A 202 2.34 -4.18 6.95
CA ARG A 202 3.12 -3.85 8.17
C ARG A 202 2.73 -2.48 8.74
N GLN A 203 2.53 -1.50 7.87
CA GLN A 203 2.07 -0.18 8.29
C GLN A 203 0.66 -0.22 8.89
N ALA A 204 -0.22 -1.09 8.38
CA ALA A 204 -1.54 -1.29 8.95
C ALA A 204 -1.46 -1.96 10.32
N LEU A 205 -0.64 -3.00 10.45
CA LEU A 205 -0.41 -3.69 11.73
C LEU A 205 0.13 -2.74 12.79
N SER A 206 1.07 -1.84 12.46
CA SER A 206 1.57 -0.84 13.40
C SER A 206 0.52 0.20 13.78
N ARG A 207 -0.33 0.65 12.84
CA ARG A 207 -1.47 1.55 13.13
C ARG A 207 -2.50 0.92 14.07
N HIS A 208 -2.75 -0.38 13.93
CA HIS A 208 -3.65 -1.13 14.82
C HIS A 208 -2.96 -1.67 16.07
N ARG A 209 -1.70 -1.27 16.32
CA ARG A 209 -0.90 -1.70 17.49
C ARG A 209 -0.89 -3.22 17.65
N VAL A 210 -0.61 -3.91 16.55
CA VAL A 210 -0.53 -5.38 16.49
C VAL A 210 0.89 -5.83 16.75
N VAL A 211 1.07 -6.66 17.78
CA VAL A 211 2.35 -7.24 18.18
C VAL A 211 2.44 -8.70 17.72
N THR A 212 3.64 -9.24 17.64
CA THR A 212 3.90 -10.65 17.35
C THR A 212 4.23 -11.38 18.63
N HIS A 213 3.40 -12.35 19.00
CA HIS A 213 3.60 -13.20 20.18
C HIS A 213 3.64 -14.66 19.72
N HIS A 214 4.76 -15.36 19.98
CA HIS A 214 5.02 -16.73 19.51
C HIS A 214 4.74 -16.95 18.00
N GLY A 215 5.11 -15.98 17.15
CA GLY A 215 4.90 -16.06 15.70
C GLY A 215 3.48 -15.74 15.22
N PHE A 216 2.57 -15.41 16.14
CA PHE A 216 1.19 -15.02 15.83
C PHE A 216 0.96 -13.54 16.06
N LEU A 217 0.13 -12.94 15.20
CA LEU A 217 -0.25 -11.54 15.26
C LEU A 217 -1.38 -11.36 16.29
N ARG A 218 -1.15 -10.48 17.26
CA ARG A 218 -2.05 -10.19 18.38
C ARG A 218 -2.29 -8.68 18.47
N PRO A 219 -3.51 -8.16 18.20
CA PRO A 219 -3.81 -6.76 18.47
C PRO A 219 -3.80 -6.48 19.97
N LEU A 220 -3.21 -5.36 20.38
CA LEU A 220 -3.28 -4.89 21.77
C LEU A 220 -4.67 -4.27 22.03
N PRO A 221 -5.43 -4.74 23.04
CA PRO A 221 -6.73 -4.16 23.38
C PRO A 221 -6.65 -2.68 23.74
N PRO A 222 -7.65 -1.86 23.38
CA PRO A 222 -7.70 -0.45 23.78
C PRO A 222 -7.59 -0.23 25.29
N ALA A 223 -8.22 -1.09 26.09
CA ALA A 223 -8.14 -1.03 27.55
C ALA A 223 -6.71 -1.22 28.05
N TYR A 224 -5.97 -2.14 27.44
CA TYR A 224 -4.57 -2.40 27.78
C TYR A 224 -3.66 -1.24 27.35
N LEU A 225 -3.88 -0.69 26.16
CA LEU A 225 -3.17 0.52 25.69
C LEU A 225 -3.37 1.72 26.63
N LEU A 226 -4.56 1.90 27.21
CA LEU A 226 -4.83 2.94 28.21
C LEU A 226 -4.06 2.76 29.52
N GLN A 227 -3.49 1.58 29.77
CA GLN A 227 -2.63 1.33 30.91
C GLN A 227 -1.14 1.46 30.54
N LEU A 228 -0.73 0.91 29.38
CA LEU A 228 0.66 0.99 28.92
C LEU A 228 1.12 2.42 28.57
N LEU A 229 0.28 3.19 27.87
CA LEU A 229 0.66 4.53 27.40
C LEU A 229 0.95 5.50 28.57
N PRO A 230 0.09 5.61 29.62
CA PRO A 230 0.42 6.41 30.79
C PRO A 230 1.65 5.94 31.55
N ALA A 231 1.87 4.62 31.64
CA ALA A 231 3.04 4.07 32.32
C ALA A 231 4.34 4.51 31.64
N VAL A 232 4.42 4.38 30.31
CA VAL A 232 5.57 4.87 29.54
C VAL A 232 5.73 6.39 29.68
N LEU A 233 4.65 7.16 29.54
CA LEU A 233 4.70 8.61 29.73
C LEU A 233 5.19 9.03 31.12
N SER A 234 4.88 8.25 32.16
CA SER A 234 5.33 8.52 33.53
C SER A 234 6.82 8.23 33.75
N ALA A 235 7.39 7.29 32.99
CA ALA A 235 8.82 6.94 33.03
C ALA A 235 9.68 7.88 32.18
N LEU A 236 9.08 8.63 31.25
CA LEU A 236 9.81 9.56 30.39
C LEU A 236 10.27 10.82 31.14
N PRO A 237 11.52 11.26 30.95
CA PRO A 237 11.97 12.53 31.50
C PRO A 237 11.25 13.69 30.82
N LEU A 238 10.79 14.66 31.61
CA LEU A 238 10.07 15.83 31.09
C LEU A 238 11.02 16.76 30.34
N PRO A 239 10.76 17.09 29.07
CA PRO A 239 11.54 18.06 28.34
C PRO A 239 11.50 19.43 29.02
N ALA A 240 12.63 20.16 29.00
CA ALA A 240 12.75 21.46 29.66
C ALA A 240 11.69 22.50 29.24
N ARG A 241 11.14 22.37 28.02
CA ARG A 241 10.04 23.19 27.50
C ARG A 241 8.73 23.00 28.27
N LEU A 242 8.49 21.81 28.79
CA LEU A 242 7.29 21.45 29.56
C LEU A 242 7.52 21.59 31.07
N ALA A 243 8.75 21.35 31.53
CA ALA A 243 9.12 21.50 32.95
C ALA A 243 9.10 22.97 33.44
N HIS A 244 9.36 23.94 32.56
CA HIS A 244 9.39 25.37 32.90
C HIS A 244 8.63 26.23 31.86
N PRO A 245 7.29 26.34 31.96
CA PRO A 245 6.49 27.10 30.99
C PRO A 245 6.89 28.60 30.93
N ASP A 246 7.27 29.20 32.05
CA ASP A 246 7.60 30.64 32.13
C ASP A 246 8.95 31.01 31.49
N ARG A 247 9.91 30.07 31.42
CA ARG A 247 11.27 30.36 30.90
C ARG A 247 11.33 30.30 29.38
N ALA A 248 10.39 29.62 28.73
CA ALA A 248 10.24 29.55 27.28
C ALA A 248 9.60 30.83 26.70
N ALA A 249 8.73 31.50 27.45
CA ALA A 249 8.18 32.80 27.07
C ALA A 249 9.22 33.94 27.13
N GLY A 250 10.16 33.88 28.09
CA GLY A 250 11.18 34.91 28.31
C GLY A 250 12.36 34.94 27.32
N LYS A 251 12.44 34.03 26.34
CA LYS A 251 13.53 33.99 25.34
C LYS A 251 13.09 34.23 23.89
N LYS A 252 11.85 34.66 23.65
CA LYS A 252 11.37 35.11 22.31
C LYS A 252 11.57 36.61 22.05
N SER A 253 12.59 37.22 22.65
CA SER A 253 12.98 38.60 22.35
C SER A 253 14.49 38.73 22.21
N LEU A 254 15.10 38.07 21.21
CA LEU A 254 16.24 38.65 20.48
C LEU A 254 16.53 37.81 19.23
N GLN A 255 16.43 38.47 18.07
CA GLN A 255 17.03 38.12 16.78
C GLN A 255 16.54 36.85 16.05
N GLN A 256 15.55 37.02 15.17
CA GLN A 256 15.77 36.66 13.78
C GLN A 256 14.92 37.54 12.84
N LYS A 257 15.61 38.42 12.13
CA LYS A 257 15.10 39.34 11.12
C LYS A 257 15.17 38.60 9.78
N GLY A 258 14.01 38.37 9.16
CA GLY A 258 13.86 38.16 7.72
C GLY A 258 14.16 36.77 7.14
N LYS A 259 13.11 36.01 6.86
CA LYS A 259 12.80 35.55 5.49
C LYS A 259 11.42 34.89 5.47
N SER A 260 10.53 35.49 4.68
CA SER A 260 9.23 34.98 4.31
C SER A 260 9.38 33.68 3.54
N HIS A 261 9.12 32.55 4.19
CA HIS A 261 8.83 31.29 3.50
C HIS A 261 7.32 31.07 3.47
N LYS A 262 6.83 31.20 2.24
CA LYS A 262 5.53 30.83 1.68
C LYS A 262 4.97 29.57 2.35
N ALA A 263 3.74 29.69 2.88
CA ALA A 263 3.00 28.59 3.47
C ALA A 263 2.76 27.46 2.45
N SER A 264 3.45 26.36 2.66
CA SER A 264 3.17 25.06 2.06
C SER A 264 3.47 23.97 3.08
N SER A 265 2.77 22.86 2.91
CA SER A 265 2.99 21.49 3.44
C SER A 265 2.72 21.21 4.92
N ASP A 266 1.84 20.23 5.11
CA ASP A 266 1.91 19.13 6.08
C ASP A 266 2.14 19.52 7.55
N VAL A 267 1.03 19.59 8.29
CA VAL A 267 1.01 19.74 9.75
C VAL A 267 1.32 18.38 10.39
N ALA A 268 2.54 17.87 10.20
CA ALA A 268 3.14 16.94 11.14
C ALA A 268 3.71 17.80 12.27
N ALA A 269 3.08 17.75 13.44
CA ALA A 269 3.65 18.38 14.64
C ALA A 269 5.09 17.87 14.83
N ASP A 270 6.03 18.80 15.00
CA ASP A 270 7.47 18.52 15.15
C ASP A 270 7.67 17.48 16.28
N PRO A 271 8.31 16.32 16.03
CA PRO A 271 8.36 15.22 16.99
C PRO A 271 9.06 15.67 18.28
N LEU A 272 8.48 15.31 19.42
CA LEU A 272 9.06 15.59 20.73
C LEU A 272 9.90 14.39 21.17
N ARG A 273 11.12 14.33 20.64
CA ARG A 273 12.09 13.26 20.89
C ARG A 273 12.63 13.33 22.32
N VAL A 274 12.54 12.21 23.04
CA VAL A 274 12.94 12.07 24.44
C VAL A 274 13.72 10.77 24.61
N ASP A 275 14.95 10.90 25.13
CA ASP A 275 15.77 9.75 25.48
C ASP A 275 15.37 9.18 26.85
N ALA A 276 15.18 7.87 26.92
CA ALA A 276 14.92 7.15 28.17
C ALA A 276 15.72 5.84 28.26
N ASP A 277 15.99 5.38 29.48
CA ASP A 277 16.68 4.11 29.73
C ASP A 277 15.73 2.93 29.53
N GLU A 278 16.19 1.87 28.85
CA GLU A 278 15.36 0.68 28.62
C GLU A 278 14.87 0.05 29.93
N GLN A 279 15.69 0.02 30.99
CA GLN A 279 15.32 -0.64 32.23
C GLN A 279 14.20 0.10 32.96
N ASP A 280 14.22 1.44 32.92
CA ASP A 280 13.18 2.27 33.53
C ASP A 280 11.84 2.10 32.78
N LEU A 281 11.90 2.02 31.44
CA LEU A 281 10.72 1.79 30.60
C LEU A 281 10.13 0.39 30.80
N LEU A 282 10.96 -0.65 30.81
CA LEU A 282 10.51 -2.03 31.05
C LEU A 282 9.96 -2.18 32.47
N GLY A 283 10.60 -1.57 33.48
CA GLY A 283 10.09 -1.58 34.85
C GLY A 283 8.74 -0.88 35.00
N ALA A 284 8.50 0.20 34.25
CA ALA A 284 7.20 0.87 34.23
C ALA A 284 6.12 0.04 33.53
N LEU A 285 6.47 -0.70 32.47
CA LEU A 285 5.54 -1.58 31.75
C LEU A 285 5.20 -2.84 32.56
N ASP A 286 6.18 -3.45 33.24
CA ASP A 286 5.98 -4.61 34.11
C ASP A 286 5.08 -4.29 35.31
N ALA A 287 5.17 -3.07 35.84
CA ALA A 287 4.27 -2.57 36.90
C ALA A 287 2.78 -2.54 36.49
N VAL A 288 2.48 -2.71 35.20
CA VAL A 288 1.13 -2.76 34.65
C VAL A 288 0.85 -4.10 33.96
N GLU A 289 1.44 -5.18 34.48
CA GLU A 289 1.18 -6.55 34.01
C GLU A 289 1.59 -6.77 32.54
N CYS A 290 2.57 -6.01 32.04
CA CYS A 290 3.26 -6.31 30.79
C CYS A 290 4.50 -7.17 31.09
N SER A 291 4.27 -8.41 31.49
CA SER A 291 5.35 -9.33 31.91
C SER A 291 6.20 -9.84 30.75
N ASP A 292 5.71 -9.75 29.51
CA ASP A 292 6.49 -10.11 28.33
C ASP A 292 7.32 -8.91 27.83
N GLU A 293 8.63 -8.96 28.11
CA GLU A 293 9.58 -7.95 27.65
C GLU A 293 9.68 -7.84 26.12
N GLU A 294 9.38 -8.90 25.36
CA GLU A 294 9.37 -8.87 23.90
C GLU A 294 8.22 -8.00 23.39
N ILE A 295 7.03 -8.14 23.99
CA ILE A 295 5.85 -7.31 23.69
C ILE A 295 6.08 -5.86 24.12
N ALA A 296 6.68 -5.65 25.29
CA ALA A 296 7.07 -4.33 25.76
C ALA A 296 8.00 -3.63 24.76
N ARG A 297 9.02 -4.32 24.24
CA ARG A 297 9.93 -3.75 23.22
C ARG A 297 9.21 -3.46 21.91
N GLN A 298 8.43 -4.40 21.39
CA GLN A 298 7.64 -4.17 20.16
C GLN A 298 6.68 -2.99 20.30
N PHE A 299 6.08 -2.81 21.48
CA PHE A 299 5.24 -1.65 21.78
C PHE A 299 6.02 -0.34 21.70
N LEU A 300 7.23 -0.28 22.28
CA LEU A 300 8.10 0.91 22.25
C LEU A 300 8.60 1.22 20.83
N GLU A 301 8.85 0.20 19.99
CA GLU A 301 9.25 0.37 18.57
C GLU A 301 8.21 1.12 17.75
N PHE A 302 6.93 1.09 18.14
CA PHE A 302 5.92 1.86 17.44
C PHE A 302 6.04 3.38 17.64
N PHE A 303 6.79 3.82 18.64
CA PHE A 303 6.90 5.25 19.01
C PHE A 303 8.32 5.77 18.93
N GLY A 304 9.31 4.92 18.67
CA GLY A 304 10.70 5.35 18.66
C GLY A 304 11.68 4.28 18.21
N THR A 305 12.95 4.61 18.37
CA THR A 305 14.05 3.74 17.97
C THR A 305 14.93 3.42 19.15
N ARG A 306 15.37 2.16 19.20
CA ARG A 306 16.32 1.68 20.20
C ARG A 306 17.74 1.93 19.76
N ASP A 307 18.54 2.54 20.63
CA ASP A 307 19.99 2.64 20.49
C ASP A 307 20.67 1.66 21.46
N GLY A 308 21.19 0.57 20.89
CA GLY A 308 21.93 -0.48 21.59
C GLY A 308 23.45 -0.35 21.49
N SER A 309 23.99 0.77 21.00
CA SER A 309 25.43 0.94 20.78
C SER A 309 26.24 1.14 22.08
N GLY A 310 25.57 1.41 23.20
CA GLY A 310 26.19 1.71 24.49
C GLY A 310 26.14 0.57 25.52
N LYS A 311 26.76 0.80 26.69
CA LYS A 311 26.75 -0.11 27.86
C LYS A 311 25.36 -0.26 28.49
N ARG A 312 24.45 0.68 28.22
CA ARG A 312 23.03 0.65 28.56
C ARG A 312 22.24 0.99 27.31
N SER A 313 21.24 0.17 27.00
CA SER A 313 20.33 0.43 25.90
C SER A 313 19.44 1.62 26.22
N LYS A 314 19.33 2.54 25.27
CA LYS A 314 18.47 3.72 25.38
C LYS A 314 17.42 3.71 24.28
N TRP A 315 16.32 4.37 24.55
CA TRP A 315 15.24 4.57 23.59
C TRP A 315 15.09 6.05 23.29
N ASP A 316 15.04 6.40 22.01
CA ASP A 316 14.62 7.71 21.52
C ASP A 316 13.14 7.62 21.12
N LEU A 317 12.26 8.07 22.02
CA LEU A 317 10.81 7.99 21.85
C LEU A 317 10.22 9.35 21.46
N ASP A 318 9.21 9.33 20.59
CA ASP A 318 8.38 10.50 20.30
C ASP A 318 7.24 10.62 21.33
N ALA A 319 7.45 11.46 22.34
CA ALA A 319 6.47 11.71 23.39
C ALA A 319 5.15 12.30 22.84
N LEU A 320 5.22 13.07 21.74
CA LEU A 320 4.04 13.65 21.12
C LEU A 320 3.20 12.57 20.41
N ALA A 321 3.85 11.58 19.80
CA ALA A 321 3.17 10.41 19.24
C ALA A 321 2.50 9.55 20.33
N LEU A 322 3.14 9.36 21.48
CA LEU A 322 2.55 8.66 22.64
C LEU A 322 1.31 9.38 23.17
N VAL A 323 1.41 10.70 23.40
CA VAL A 323 0.28 11.53 23.86
C VAL A 323 -0.85 11.53 22.84
N LYS A 324 -0.54 11.62 21.55
CA LYS A 324 -1.52 11.53 20.47
C LYS A 324 -2.24 10.19 20.49
N GLU A 325 -1.51 9.08 20.59
CA GLU A 325 -2.12 7.74 20.66
C GLU A 325 -3.04 7.60 21.86
N LEU A 326 -2.60 8.07 23.03
CA LEU A 326 -3.43 8.09 24.24
C LEU A 326 -4.75 8.83 24.01
N GLY A 327 -4.70 9.98 23.32
CA GLY A 327 -5.88 10.74 22.94
C GLY A 327 -6.78 10.00 21.96
N ILE A 328 -6.22 9.28 20.98
CA ILE A 328 -6.96 8.47 20.01
C ILE A 328 -7.69 7.32 20.72
N VAL A 329 -6.98 6.53 21.54
CA VAL A 329 -7.55 5.38 22.24
C VAL A 329 -8.66 5.82 23.19
N LEU A 330 -8.44 6.92 23.93
CA LEU A 330 -9.44 7.47 24.84
C LEU A 330 -10.68 7.98 24.08
N LEU A 331 -10.48 8.69 22.97
CA LEU A 331 -11.57 9.21 22.15
C LEU A 331 -12.38 8.07 21.51
N ALA A 332 -11.70 7.01 21.06
CA ALA A 332 -12.33 5.82 20.49
C ALA A 332 -13.12 5.02 21.54
N GLN A 333 -12.69 4.99 22.81
CA GLN A 333 -13.42 4.36 23.92
C GLN A 333 -14.80 5.01 24.13
N GLY A 334 -14.89 6.30 23.85
CA GLY A 334 -16.13 7.05 23.80
C GLY A 334 -17.13 6.64 22.71
N GLY A 335 -16.70 5.74 21.83
CA GLY A 335 -17.42 5.32 20.66
C GLY A 335 -17.53 6.44 19.64
N PHE A 336 -18.55 6.30 18.81
CA PHE A 336 -18.77 7.16 17.66
C PHE A 336 -19.82 8.25 17.88
N GLY A 337 -20.35 8.32 19.10
CA GLY A 337 -21.28 9.35 19.52
C GLY A 337 -20.58 10.68 19.82
N GLN A 338 -21.38 11.71 20.06
CA GLN A 338 -20.85 12.97 20.57
C GLN A 338 -20.55 12.82 22.06
N GLN A 339 -19.42 13.39 22.48
CA GLN A 339 -18.99 13.41 23.87
C GLN A 339 -18.67 14.83 24.31
N PRO A 340 -18.88 15.20 25.58
CA PRO A 340 -18.45 16.50 26.10
C PRO A 340 -16.93 16.68 26.00
N ALA A 341 -16.48 17.75 25.36
CA ALA A 341 -15.05 17.98 25.10
C ALA A 341 -14.25 18.28 26.39
N GLY A 342 -14.85 18.97 27.37
CA GLY A 342 -14.21 19.30 28.64
C GLY A 342 -13.79 18.07 29.46
N PRO A 343 -14.72 17.16 29.81
CA PRO A 343 -14.41 15.89 30.48
C PRO A 343 -13.38 15.05 29.73
N PHE A 344 -13.51 14.94 28.41
CA PHE A 344 -12.54 14.23 27.57
C PHE A 344 -11.12 14.82 27.71
N LEU A 345 -10.97 16.14 27.54
CA LEU A 345 -9.68 16.82 27.69
C LEU A 345 -9.11 16.71 29.11
N GLY A 346 -9.97 16.75 30.13
CA GLY A 346 -9.58 16.57 31.52
C GLY A 346 -9.01 15.18 31.78
N GLN A 347 -9.69 14.14 31.31
CA GLN A 347 -9.22 12.76 31.43
C GLN A 347 -7.93 12.52 30.63
N TRP A 348 -7.84 13.04 29.40
CA TRP A 348 -6.63 12.93 28.58
C TRP A 348 -5.42 13.60 29.25
N LYS A 349 -5.59 14.80 29.81
CA LYS A 349 -4.54 15.51 30.56
C LYS A 349 -4.13 14.78 31.83
N SER A 350 -5.10 14.21 32.55
CA SER A 350 -4.83 13.43 33.76
C SER A 350 -3.97 12.20 33.45
N LEU A 351 -4.28 11.48 32.37
CA LEU A 351 -3.54 10.28 31.97
C LEU A 351 -2.15 10.60 31.38
N ALA A 352 -2.00 11.76 30.73
CA ALA A 352 -0.71 12.20 30.19
C ALA A 352 0.27 12.73 31.25
N GLY A 353 -0.20 12.97 32.48
CA GLY A 353 0.65 13.42 33.59
C GLY A 353 1.42 14.71 33.28
N GLY A 354 2.74 14.67 33.38
CA GLY A 354 3.60 15.83 33.13
C GLY A 354 3.57 16.34 31.67
N PHE A 355 3.01 15.56 30.74
CA PHE A 355 2.79 15.97 29.34
C PHE A 355 1.41 16.63 29.12
N ALA A 356 0.62 16.88 30.17
CA ALA A 356 -0.69 17.56 30.06
C ALA A 356 -0.71 18.87 29.23
N PRO A 357 0.34 19.73 29.21
CA PRO A 357 0.33 20.95 28.39
C PRO A 357 0.29 20.70 26.88
N VAL A 358 0.72 19.53 26.40
CA VAL A 358 0.67 19.20 24.97
C VAL A 358 -0.63 18.52 24.55
N CYS A 359 -1.50 18.13 25.49
CA CYS A 359 -2.80 17.52 25.21
C CYS A 359 -3.79 18.57 24.66
N GLU A 360 -3.75 18.75 23.35
CA GLU A 360 -4.62 19.65 22.60
C GLU A 360 -5.35 18.90 21.48
N LEU A 361 -6.58 19.36 21.14
CA LEU A 361 -7.35 18.80 20.02
C LEU A 361 -6.61 18.94 18.68
N SER A 362 -5.65 19.86 18.57
CA SER A 362 -4.76 20.03 17.42
C SER A 362 -3.97 18.75 17.09
N LEU A 363 -3.65 17.92 18.08
CA LEU A 363 -2.96 16.63 17.86
C LEU A 363 -3.86 15.55 17.24
N LEU A 364 -5.18 15.68 17.42
CA LEU A 364 -6.18 14.72 16.94
C LEU A 364 -6.86 15.19 15.64
N VAL A 365 -6.33 16.23 14.99
CA VAL A 365 -6.84 16.78 13.74
C VAL A 365 -6.93 15.69 12.67
N GLY A 366 -8.06 15.63 11.97
CA GLY A 366 -8.37 14.59 10.98
C GLY A 366 -8.93 13.28 11.56
N LEU A 367 -9.07 13.16 12.89
CA LEU A 367 -9.65 12.00 13.56
C LEU A 367 -10.88 12.32 14.41
N HIS A 368 -11.27 13.60 14.49
CA HIS A 368 -12.40 14.04 15.30
C HIS A 368 -13.20 15.15 14.63
N LEU A 369 -14.45 15.29 15.07
CA LEU A 369 -15.29 16.46 14.83
C LEU A 369 -15.45 17.25 16.12
N PHE A 370 -15.20 18.56 16.04
CA PHE A 370 -15.35 19.47 17.17
C PHE A 370 -16.50 20.45 16.92
N ARG A 371 -17.40 20.61 17.90
CA ARG A 371 -18.51 21.58 17.85
C ARG A 371 -18.37 22.57 19.01
N PRO A 372 -18.15 23.87 18.75
CA PRO A 372 -17.70 24.80 19.80
C PRO A 372 -18.77 25.41 20.74
N ALA A 373 -20.08 25.28 20.53
CA ALA A 373 -21.11 25.86 21.42
C ALA A 373 -22.53 25.29 21.17
N PRO A 374 -23.48 25.36 22.14
CA PRO A 374 -23.36 25.88 23.51
C PRO A 374 -22.72 24.91 24.51
N ILE A 375 -22.73 23.61 24.21
CA ILE A 375 -21.91 22.60 24.91
C ILE A 375 -20.88 22.12 23.91
N SER A 376 -19.60 22.33 24.22
CA SER A 376 -18.55 21.87 23.32
C SER A 376 -18.52 20.34 23.27
N SER A 377 -18.68 19.78 22.08
CA SER A 377 -18.66 18.33 21.88
C SER A 377 -17.55 17.91 20.93
N VAL A 378 -16.95 16.76 21.23
CA VAL A 378 -15.99 16.06 20.40
C VAL A 378 -16.59 14.73 19.99
N GLN A 379 -16.37 14.31 18.75
CA GLN A 379 -16.84 13.04 18.22
C GLN A 379 -15.71 12.35 17.49
N TYR A 380 -15.46 11.07 17.80
CA TYR A 380 -14.50 10.27 17.07
C TYR A 380 -14.97 10.01 15.64
N LEU A 381 -14.14 10.35 14.67
CA LEU A 381 -14.39 10.10 13.25
C LEU A 381 -13.07 9.81 12.54
N PRO A 382 -12.60 8.56 12.50
CA PRO A 382 -11.45 8.20 11.68
C PRO A 382 -11.86 8.10 10.19
N PRO A 383 -10.98 8.47 9.23
CA PRO A 383 -11.27 8.33 7.80
C PRO A 383 -11.60 6.89 7.37
N SER A 384 -11.08 5.88 8.07
CA SER A 384 -11.38 4.46 7.84
C SER A 384 -12.86 4.10 8.05
N ARG A 385 -13.63 4.95 8.74
CA ARG A 385 -15.06 4.76 8.95
C ARG A 385 -15.94 5.33 7.83
N LEU A 386 -15.35 6.15 6.96
CA LEU A 386 -16.06 6.77 5.86
C LEU A 386 -16.04 5.86 4.65
N ALA A 387 -17.10 5.89 3.84
CA ALA A 387 -17.19 5.07 2.63
C ALA A 387 -15.96 5.27 1.71
N PRO A 388 -15.36 4.21 1.13
CA PRO A 388 -14.25 4.37 0.18
C PRO A 388 -14.71 4.96 -1.17
N ASP A 389 -16.01 4.88 -1.47
CA ASP A 389 -16.61 5.53 -2.64
C ASP A 389 -16.69 7.05 -2.42
N PRO A 390 -16.12 7.88 -3.32
CA PRO A 390 -16.12 9.33 -3.14
C PRO A 390 -17.51 9.94 -2.99
N ALA A 391 -18.47 9.54 -3.82
CA ALA A 391 -19.81 10.14 -3.77
C ALA A 391 -20.44 9.89 -2.41
N THR A 392 -20.51 8.62 -2.00
CA THR A 392 -21.06 8.20 -0.71
C THR A 392 -20.37 8.92 0.45
N ARG A 393 -19.02 9.03 0.43
CA ARG A 393 -18.26 9.75 1.45
C ARG A 393 -18.62 11.23 1.56
N PHE A 394 -18.69 11.94 0.43
CA PHE A 394 -19.09 13.35 0.45
C PHE A 394 -20.51 13.52 1.00
N SER A 395 -21.43 12.62 0.67
CA SER A 395 -22.79 12.60 1.24
C SER A 395 -22.76 12.40 2.76
N GLU A 396 -22.00 11.42 3.26
CA GLU A 396 -21.84 11.15 4.69
C GLU A 396 -21.28 12.37 5.44
N LEU A 397 -20.22 12.99 4.92
CA LEU A 397 -19.60 14.17 5.52
C LEU A 397 -20.57 15.37 5.56
N PHE A 398 -21.33 15.60 4.49
CA PHE A 398 -22.32 16.69 4.47
C PHE A 398 -23.55 16.41 5.33
N ALA A 399 -23.89 15.14 5.56
CA ALA A 399 -24.91 14.76 6.53
C ALA A 399 -24.47 15.01 7.98
N LEU A 400 -23.18 14.77 8.29
CA LEU A 400 -22.60 15.07 9.61
C LEU A 400 -22.50 16.56 9.89
N GLN A 401 -22.12 17.34 8.88
CA GLN A 401 -22.01 18.79 8.97
C GLN A 401 -22.30 19.42 7.58
N PRO A 402 -23.32 20.29 7.44
CA PRO A 402 -23.72 20.79 6.12
C PRO A 402 -22.72 21.78 5.51
N ARG A 403 -21.86 22.37 6.36
CA ARG A 403 -20.91 23.42 5.99
C ARG A 403 -19.58 23.17 6.67
N TRP A 404 -18.54 22.93 5.89
CA TRP A 404 -17.20 22.60 6.38
C TRP A 404 -16.19 23.69 6.10
N LEU A 405 -15.14 23.76 6.90
CA LEU A 405 -13.92 24.47 6.53
C LEU A 405 -13.11 23.64 5.53
N GLU A 406 -12.53 24.29 4.52
CA GLU A 406 -11.67 23.63 3.53
C GLU A 406 -10.53 22.84 4.20
N ALA A 407 -9.89 23.44 5.20
CA ALA A 407 -8.78 22.82 5.92
C ALA A 407 -9.19 21.58 6.74
N GLU A 408 -10.43 21.52 7.23
CA GLU A 408 -10.92 20.41 8.03
C GLU A 408 -11.39 19.25 7.15
N MET A 409 -12.24 19.53 6.16
CA MET A 409 -12.81 18.48 5.30
C MET A 409 -11.75 17.81 4.43
N SER A 410 -10.70 18.54 4.04
CA SER A 410 -9.58 17.99 3.26
C SER A 410 -8.96 16.77 3.95
N LEU A 411 -8.86 16.77 5.28
CA LEU A 411 -8.24 15.69 6.06
C LEU A 411 -9.01 14.37 6.00
N PHE A 412 -10.31 14.42 5.67
CA PHE A 412 -11.18 13.24 5.54
C PHE A 412 -11.30 12.73 4.10
N VAL A 413 -10.73 13.44 3.13
CA VAL A 413 -10.78 13.10 1.70
C VAL A 413 -9.40 12.91 1.07
N ASP A 414 -8.33 13.27 1.77
CA ASP A 414 -6.95 13.13 1.27
C ASP A 414 -6.57 11.67 0.98
N ASP A 415 -7.11 10.72 1.74
CA ASP A 415 -6.90 9.28 1.52
C ASP A 415 -7.56 8.76 0.24
N LEU A 416 -8.68 9.35 -0.21
CA LEU A 416 -9.33 8.97 -1.48
C LEU A 416 -8.42 9.20 -2.70
N THR A 417 -7.45 10.10 -2.59
CA THR A 417 -6.56 10.46 -3.70
C THR A 417 -5.11 10.11 -3.44
N GLY A 418 -4.82 9.36 -2.37
CA GLY A 418 -3.45 9.00 -1.96
C GLY A 418 -2.59 10.23 -1.68
N GLY A 419 -3.19 11.31 -1.16
CA GLY A 419 -2.51 12.59 -0.88
C GLY A 419 -2.24 13.47 -2.11
N ASP A 420 -2.66 13.07 -3.31
CA ASP A 420 -2.48 13.91 -4.51
C ASP A 420 -3.43 15.11 -4.49
N LYS A 421 -2.88 16.28 -4.18
CA LYS A 421 -3.60 17.56 -4.13
C LYS A 421 -4.36 17.88 -5.42
N LYS A 422 -3.80 17.60 -6.60
CA LYS A 422 -4.47 17.93 -7.87
C LYS A 422 -5.68 17.04 -8.09
N LYS A 423 -5.54 15.74 -7.83
CA LYS A 423 -6.66 14.78 -7.91
C LYS A 423 -7.74 15.11 -6.90
N ARG A 424 -7.35 15.49 -5.68
CA ARG A 424 -8.28 15.94 -4.64
C ARG A 424 -9.04 17.18 -5.08
N ASP A 425 -8.36 18.21 -5.57
CA ASP A 425 -9.01 19.44 -6.01
C ASP A 425 -10.00 19.18 -7.17
N ALA A 426 -9.65 18.27 -8.09
CA ALA A 426 -10.54 17.82 -9.15
C ALA A 426 -11.77 17.03 -8.63
N LEU A 427 -11.57 16.20 -7.60
CA LEU A 427 -12.64 15.43 -6.95
C LEU A 427 -13.59 16.37 -6.19
N VAL A 428 -13.05 17.28 -5.39
CA VAL A 428 -13.78 18.29 -4.64
C VAL A 428 -14.63 19.14 -5.58
N LEU A 429 -14.11 19.55 -6.75
CA LEU A 429 -14.86 20.34 -7.73
C LEU A 429 -16.16 19.66 -8.20
N LYS A 430 -16.19 18.32 -8.21
CA LYS A 430 -17.37 17.55 -8.61
C LYS A 430 -18.47 17.58 -7.55
N PHE A 431 -18.12 17.40 -6.28
CA PHE A 431 -19.08 17.19 -5.19
C PHE A 431 -19.35 18.42 -4.32
N VAL A 432 -18.46 19.41 -4.36
CA VAL A 432 -18.43 20.54 -3.42
C VAL A 432 -18.64 21.86 -4.14
N ARG A 433 -19.42 22.75 -3.52
CA ARG A 433 -19.47 24.18 -3.83
C ARG A 433 -18.56 24.93 -2.85
N LYS A 434 -17.59 25.68 -3.37
CA LYS A 434 -16.73 26.55 -2.56
C LYS A 434 -17.43 27.89 -2.30
N VAL A 435 -17.56 28.26 -1.04
CA VAL A 435 -18.11 29.54 -0.57
C VAL A 435 -16.99 30.28 0.17
N LYS A 436 -16.51 31.39 -0.40
CA LYS A 436 -15.51 32.23 0.26
C LYS A 436 -16.22 33.26 1.13
N GLU A 437 -15.93 33.24 2.43
CA GLU A 437 -16.41 34.24 3.37
C GLU A 437 -15.19 34.85 4.10
N LYS A 438 -14.97 36.14 3.88
CA LYS A 438 -13.74 36.84 4.31
C LYS A 438 -12.48 36.12 3.80
N GLU A 439 -11.57 35.71 4.68
CA GLU A 439 -10.35 34.97 4.35
C GLU A 439 -10.50 33.44 4.43
N VAL A 440 -11.71 32.94 4.77
CA VAL A 440 -11.94 31.53 5.01
C VAL A 440 -12.76 30.93 3.88
N THR A 441 -12.33 29.77 3.37
CA THR A 441 -13.07 29.04 2.35
C THR A 441 -13.87 27.92 3.00
N TYR A 442 -15.18 27.95 2.77
CA TYR A 442 -16.12 26.93 3.22
C TYR A 442 -16.54 26.03 2.07
N TRP A 443 -16.78 24.78 2.38
CA TRP A 443 -17.23 23.73 1.47
C TRP A 443 -18.67 23.36 1.85
N THR A 444 -19.57 23.42 0.87
CA THR A 444 -20.96 22.98 1.01
C THR A 444 -21.31 21.98 -0.08
N ALA A 445 -22.32 21.14 0.15
CA ALA A 445 -22.77 20.18 -0.85
C ALA A 445 -23.19 20.89 -2.14
N ARG A 446 -22.78 20.34 -3.27
CA ARG A 446 -23.38 20.68 -4.57
C ARG A 446 -24.71 19.92 -4.65
N ASN A 447 -25.80 20.58 -5.06
CA ASN A 447 -27.16 19.99 -5.15
C ASN A 447 -27.31 18.91 -6.24
N LEU A 448 -26.30 18.05 -6.44
CA LEU A 448 -26.30 16.98 -7.43
C LEU A 448 -26.96 15.69 -6.92
N TRP A 449 -27.49 15.69 -5.70
CA TRP A 449 -28.30 14.61 -5.13
C TRP A 449 -29.76 14.81 -5.55
N GLY A 450 -30.02 14.68 -6.85
CA GLY A 450 -31.36 14.66 -7.44
C GLY A 450 -31.73 13.24 -7.83
#